data_AF-A0A919NWF6-F1
#
_entry.id   AF-A0A919NWF6-F1
#
_cell.length_a   1.000
_cell.length_b   1.000
_cell.length_c   1.000
_cell.angle_alpha   90.00
_cell.angle_beta   90.00
_cell.angle_gamma   90.00
#
_symmetry.space_group_name_H-M   'P 1'
#
loop_
_entity.id
_entity.type
_entity.pdbx_description
1 polymer ?
#
loop_
_entity_poly.entity_id
_entity_poly.type
_entity_poly.pdbx_seq_one_letter_code
_entity_poly.pdbx_strand_id
1 'polypeptide(L)'
;MKLVRFTVAGLPRTDLGKPLRKRFLAPLGVVAGFVDATGGGGWGPVGTPSILASGRLEPRKTIGSIDTSEFLVAIAASLGFLFGIGGEGVNAGWALALLLGGVIAAPIAAWLVRHIPPRVLGSAVGGIIILTNVRTLLRSDWIDAPDTTRYAVYTVIYVIWVAALAYSIQQYRLHREEDRQIIAAAAA
;
A
#
# COMPACT_ATOMS: atom_id res chain seq x y z
N MET A 1 -7.17 -22.43 -4.01
CA MET A 1 -7.85 -22.41 -5.32
C MET A 1 -7.62 -21.13 -6.15
N LYS A 2 -7.66 -19.91 -5.57
CA LYS A 2 -7.46 -18.65 -6.33
C LYS A 2 -6.03 -18.43 -6.89
N LEU A 3 -4.99 -18.84 -6.15
CA LEU A 3 -3.59 -18.67 -6.54
C LEU A 3 -3.24 -19.45 -7.83
N VAL A 4 -3.60 -20.74 -7.87
CA VAL A 4 -3.37 -21.61 -9.04
C VAL A 4 -4.05 -21.06 -10.31
N ARG A 5 -5.25 -20.47 -10.19
CA ARG A 5 -5.95 -19.87 -11.32
C ARG A 5 -5.24 -18.62 -11.87
N PHE A 6 -4.67 -17.79 -11.00
CA PHE A 6 -3.92 -16.60 -11.40
C PHE A 6 -2.58 -16.93 -12.04
N THR A 7 -1.92 -17.99 -11.57
CA THR A 7 -0.63 -18.42 -12.11
C THR A 7 -0.76 -19.18 -13.44
N VAL A 8 -1.86 -19.93 -13.65
CA VAL A 8 -1.96 -20.86 -14.80
C VAL A 8 -2.96 -20.42 -15.88
N ALA A 9 -4.06 -19.72 -15.53
CA ALA A 9 -5.17 -19.45 -16.46
C ALA A 9 -5.24 -18.00 -16.97
N GLY A 10 -4.39 -17.10 -16.47
CA GLY A 10 -4.43 -15.67 -16.82
C GLY A 10 -5.68 -14.95 -16.31
N LEU A 11 -5.71 -13.62 -16.49
CA LEU A 11 -6.87 -12.81 -16.13
C LEU A 11 -8.05 -13.16 -17.04
N PRO A 12 -9.26 -13.46 -16.51
CA PRO A 12 -10.43 -13.72 -17.32
C PRO A 12 -10.69 -12.51 -18.24
N ARG A 13 -10.62 -12.70 -19.57
CA ARG A 13 -10.92 -11.62 -20.54
C ARG A 13 -12.31 -11.73 -21.16
N THR A 14 -13.09 -12.71 -20.73
CA THR A 14 -14.37 -13.11 -21.31
C THR A 14 -15.47 -12.04 -21.24
N ASP A 15 -15.33 -11.03 -20.39
CA ASP A 15 -16.32 -9.97 -20.14
C ASP A 15 -15.77 -8.55 -20.37
N LEU A 16 -14.65 -8.39 -21.09
CA LEU A 16 -14.05 -7.07 -21.33
C LEU A 16 -15.06 -6.08 -21.94
N GLY A 17 -15.11 -4.87 -21.39
CA GLY A 17 -15.98 -3.79 -21.86
C GLY A 17 -17.39 -3.78 -21.27
N LYS A 18 -17.79 -4.81 -20.52
CA LYS A 18 -19.06 -4.79 -19.77
C LYS A 18 -18.94 -3.91 -18.53
N PRO A 19 -19.96 -3.09 -18.21
CA PRO A 19 -19.91 -2.22 -17.04
C PRO A 19 -19.77 -3.04 -15.75
N LEU A 20 -19.02 -2.49 -14.80
CA LEU A 20 -18.96 -3.02 -13.44
C LEU A 20 -20.32 -2.81 -12.77
N ARG A 21 -20.87 -3.86 -12.18
CA ARG A 21 -22.20 -3.78 -11.56
C ARG A 21 -22.10 -3.02 -10.24
N LYS A 22 -23.07 -2.15 -9.95
CA LYS A 22 -23.18 -1.42 -8.66
C LYS A 22 -23.13 -2.36 -7.45
N ARG A 23 -23.76 -3.54 -7.54
CA ARG A 23 -23.74 -4.58 -6.50
C ARG A 23 -22.36 -5.17 -6.19
N PHE A 24 -21.38 -4.99 -7.07
CA PHE A 24 -19.98 -5.38 -6.85
C PHE A 24 -19.18 -4.19 -6.32
N LEU A 25 -19.37 -3.02 -6.91
CA LEU A 25 -18.65 -1.81 -6.55
C LEU A 25 -19.02 -1.24 -5.18
N ALA A 26 -20.30 -1.31 -4.78
CA ALA A 26 -20.76 -0.75 -3.51
C ALA A 26 -20.10 -1.43 -2.28
N PRO A 27 -20.17 -2.76 -2.09
CA PRO A 27 -19.49 -3.39 -0.96
C PRO A 27 -17.97 -3.28 -1.05
N LEU A 28 -17.41 -3.31 -2.27
CA LEU A 28 -15.98 -3.09 -2.48
C LEU A 28 -15.56 -1.69 -2.02
N GLY A 29 -16.29 -0.65 -2.41
CA GLY A 29 -16.01 0.74 -2.02
C GLY A 29 -16.17 0.97 -0.53
N VAL A 30 -17.15 0.35 0.13
CA VAL A 30 -17.32 0.42 1.59
C VAL A 30 -16.13 -0.22 2.31
N VAL A 31 -15.76 -1.45 1.94
CA VAL A 31 -14.67 -2.16 2.62
C VAL A 31 -13.33 -1.51 2.31
N ALA A 32 -13.05 -1.23 1.04
CA ALA A 32 -11.80 -0.59 0.62
C ALA A 32 -11.68 0.81 1.23
N GLY A 33 -12.74 1.62 1.18
CA GLY A 33 -12.75 2.97 1.74
C GLY A 33 -12.65 2.98 3.26
N PHE A 34 -13.26 2.02 3.96
CA PHE A 34 -13.09 1.89 5.42
C PHE A 34 -11.64 1.55 5.81
N VAL A 35 -11.04 0.57 5.12
CA VAL A 35 -9.63 0.21 5.35
C VAL A 35 -8.72 1.38 4.99
N ASP A 36 -9.06 2.13 3.95
CA ASP A 36 -8.32 3.33 3.55
C ASP A 36 -8.42 4.47 4.58
N ALA A 37 -9.61 4.77 5.07
CA ALA A 37 -9.83 5.82 6.07
C ALA A 37 -9.18 5.49 7.43
N THR A 38 -9.06 4.20 7.78
CA THR A 38 -8.45 3.75 9.04
C THR A 38 -6.94 3.56 8.94
N GLY A 39 -6.42 3.14 7.78
CA GLY A 39 -5.02 2.75 7.58
C GLY A 39 -4.21 3.60 6.60
N GLY A 40 -4.84 4.51 5.83
CA GLY A 40 -4.17 5.45 4.92
C GLY A 40 -3.60 4.87 3.63
N GLY A 41 -4.10 3.71 3.16
CA GLY A 41 -3.62 3.08 1.92
C GLY A 41 -4.30 1.75 1.57
N GLY A 42 -5.54 1.58 2.01
CA GLY A 42 -6.33 0.36 1.81
C GLY A 42 -6.93 0.25 0.41
N TRP A 43 -7.12 1.37 -0.27
CA TRP A 43 -7.86 1.43 -1.53
C TRP A 43 -7.18 0.66 -2.66
N GLY A 44 -5.89 0.90 -2.90
CA GLY A 44 -5.12 0.25 -3.95
C GLY A 44 -5.03 -1.29 -3.80
N PRO A 45 -4.58 -1.82 -2.64
CA PRO A 45 -4.45 -3.26 -2.40
C PRO A 45 -5.77 -4.03 -2.39
N VAL A 46 -6.88 -3.39 -2.00
CA VAL A 46 -8.21 -4.03 -1.99
C VAL A 46 -8.89 -3.88 -3.35
N GLY A 47 -8.84 -2.70 -3.95
CA GLY A 47 -9.56 -2.36 -5.18
C GLY A 47 -8.93 -2.95 -6.44
N THR A 48 -7.61 -2.84 -6.61
CA THR A 48 -6.91 -3.28 -7.83
C THR A 48 -7.08 -4.77 -8.12
N PRO A 49 -6.73 -5.70 -7.22
CA PRO A 49 -6.92 -7.12 -7.48
C PRO A 49 -8.39 -7.50 -7.62
N SER A 50 -9.30 -6.81 -6.92
CA SER A 50 -10.75 -7.05 -7.02
C SER A 50 -11.30 -6.71 -8.41
N ILE A 51 -10.93 -5.54 -8.95
CA ILE A 51 -11.37 -5.13 -10.29
C ILE A 51 -10.68 -5.95 -11.38
N LEU A 52 -9.37 -6.24 -11.24
CA LEU A 52 -8.66 -7.13 -12.18
C LEU A 52 -9.26 -8.54 -12.20
N ALA A 53 -9.55 -9.11 -11.04
CA ALA A 53 -10.18 -10.43 -10.92
C ALA A 53 -11.58 -10.48 -11.56
N SER A 54 -12.26 -9.35 -11.70
CA SER A 54 -13.56 -9.27 -12.37
C SER A 54 -13.48 -9.51 -13.87
N GLY A 55 -12.30 -9.30 -14.48
CA GLY A 55 -12.08 -9.54 -15.92
C GLY A 55 -12.82 -8.60 -16.87
N ARG A 56 -13.40 -7.51 -16.35
CA ARG A 56 -14.28 -6.59 -17.09
C ARG A 56 -13.57 -5.36 -17.64
N LEU A 57 -12.46 -4.97 -17.02
CA LEU A 57 -11.66 -3.82 -17.41
C LEU A 57 -10.26 -4.26 -17.81
N GLU A 58 -9.70 -3.56 -18.79
CA GLU A 58 -8.28 -3.69 -19.12
C GLU A 58 -7.41 -3.25 -17.93
N PRO A 59 -6.23 -3.86 -17.71
CA PRO A 59 -5.36 -3.52 -16.59
C PRO A 59 -5.03 -2.02 -16.50
N ARG A 60 -4.68 -1.38 -17.61
CA ARG A 60 -4.41 0.07 -17.66
C ARG A 60 -5.60 0.93 -17.22
N LYS A 61 -6.82 0.53 -17.62
CA LYS A 61 -8.06 1.23 -17.24
C LYS A 61 -8.38 1.00 -15.78
N THR A 62 -8.10 -0.19 -15.27
CA THR A 62 -8.27 -0.52 -13.85
C THR A 62 -7.35 0.34 -12.99
N ILE A 63 -6.06 0.42 -13.33
CA ILE A 63 -5.07 1.20 -12.58
C ILE A 63 -5.47 2.68 -12.57
N GLY A 64 -5.77 3.28 -13.73
CA GLY A 64 -6.20 4.69 -13.80
C GLY A 64 -7.51 4.96 -13.05
N SER A 65 -8.46 4.02 -13.07
CA SER A 65 -9.72 4.16 -12.32
C SER A 65 -9.50 4.07 -10.81
N ILE A 66 -8.63 3.17 -10.35
CA ILE A 66 -8.29 3.03 -8.93
C ILE A 66 -7.62 4.30 -8.43
N ASP A 67 -6.62 4.81 -9.14
CA ASP A 67 -5.89 6.02 -8.80
C ASP A 67 -6.82 7.26 -8.72
N THR A 68 -7.69 7.44 -9.73
CA THR A 68 -8.66 8.54 -9.73
C THR A 68 -9.68 8.43 -8.59
N SER A 69 -10.09 7.21 -8.26
CA SER A 69 -11.05 6.99 -7.16
C SER A 69 -10.41 7.10 -5.78
N GLU A 70 -9.12 6.79 -5.64
CA GLU A 70 -8.36 6.99 -4.40
C GLU A 70 -8.37 8.46 -3.97
N PHE A 71 -8.17 9.37 -4.92
CA PHE A 71 -8.29 10.81 -4.66
C PHE A 71 -9.68 11.20 -4.14
N LEU A 72 -10.75 10.68 -4.74
CA LEU A 72 -12.13 10.94 -4.30
C LEU A 72 -12.41 10.34 -2.91
N VAL A 73 -11.88 9.15 -2.64
CA VAL A 73 -12.02 8.47 -1.34
C VAL A 73 -11.27 9.25 -0.25
N ALA A 74 -10.05 9.74 -0.54
CA ALA A 74 -9.29 10.57 0.39
C ALA A 74 -10.01 11.90 0.71
N ILE A 75 -10.63 12.54 -0.29
CA ILE A 75 -11.48 13.72 -0.06
C ILE A 75 -12.69 13.36 0.81
N ALA A 76 -13.38 12.28 0.48
CA ALA A 76 -14.55 11.83 1.23
C ALA A 76 -14.20 11.47 2.69
N ALA A 77 -13.07 10.80 2.91
CA ALA A 77 -12.55 10.48 4.23
C ALA A 77 -12.19 11.76 5.02
N SER A 78 -11.53 12.73 4.36
CA SER A 78 -11.17 14.02 4.97
C SER A 78 -12.40 14.83 5.37
N LEU A 79 -13.41 14.90 4.49
CA LEU A 79 -14.68 15.57 4.78
C LEU A 79 -15.47 14.84 5.87
N GLY A 80 -15.56 13.51 5.79
CA GLY A 80 -16.23 12.68 6.78
C GLY A 80 -15.61 12.82 8.17
N PHE A 81 -14.28 12.90 8.24
CA PHE A 81 -13.56 13.22 9.47
C PHE A 81 -13.92 14.62 9.97
N LEU A 82 -13.84 15.65 9.13
CA LEU A 82 -14.15 17.03 9.53
C LEU A 82 -15.59 17.21 10.01
N PHE A 83 -16.57 16.58 9.33
CA PHE A 83 -17.97 16.59 9.76
C PHE A 83 -18.22 15.73 11.00
N GLY A 84 -17.51 14.61 11.14
CA GLY A 84 -17.70 13.66 12.23
C GLY A 84 -17.21 14.18 13.58
N ILE A 85 -16.06 14.85 13.61
CA ILE A 85 -15.47 15.41 14.84
C ILE A 85 -15.58 16.94 14.97
N GLY A 86 -16.18 17.61 13.98
CA GLY A 86 -16.55 19.04 14.08
C GLY A 86 -15.39 20.02 14.20
N GLY A 87 -14.20 19.69 13.68
CA GLY A 87 -12.98 20.50 13.82
C GLY A 87 -12.41 20.59 15.24
N GLU A 88 -13.16 20.15 16.25
CA GLU A 88 -12.71 20.02 17.63
C GLU A 88 -11.63 18.92 17.70
N GLY A 89 -10.41 19.29 18.11
CA GLY A 89 -9.25 18.40 18.14
C GLY A 89 -8.35 18.45 16.90
N VAL A 90 -8.76 19.14 15.82
CA VAL A 90 -7.90 19.35 14.65
C VAL A 90 -7.22 20.70 14.74
N ASN A 91 -5.92 20.71 15.04
CA ASN A 91 -5.12 21.92 14.94
C ASN A 91 -4.83 22.20 13.45
N ALA A 92 -5.46 23.23 12.91
CA ALA A 92 -5.30 23.63 11.51
C ALA A 92 -3.84 23.92 11.13
N GLY A 93 -3.03 24.41 12.06
CA GLY A 93 -1.60 24.63 11.86
C GLY A 93 -0.82 23.33 11.65
N TRP A 94 -1.07 22.31 12.50
CA TRP A 94 -0.47 20.98 12.33
C TRP A 94 -0.96 20.29 11.05
N ALA A 95 -2.25 20.39 10.74
CA ALA A 95 -2.80 19.85 9.50
C ALA A 95 -2.15 20.49 8.26
N LEU A 96 -2.01 21.82 8.24
CA LEU A 96 -1.35 22.54 7.15
C LEU A 96 0.14 22.18 7.05
N ALA A 97 0.85 22.07 8.18
CA ALA A 97 2.24 21.67 8.20
C ALA A 97 2.44 20.25 7.64
N LEU A 98 1.54 19.31 7.96
CA LEU A 98 1.55 17.95 7.41
C LEU A 98 1.24 17.94 5.91
N LEU A 99 0.28 18.75 5.44
CA LEU A 99 -0.04 18.89 4.02
C LEU A 99 1.15 19.44 3.23
N LEU A 100 1.75 20.54 3.70
CA LEU A 100 2.92 21.15 3.07
C LEU A 100 4.12 20.19 3.08
N GLY A 101 4.35 19.53 4.21
CA GLY A 101 5.37 18.49 4.33
C GLY A 101 5.16 17.36 3.34
N GLY A 102 3.92 16.89 3.15
CA GLY A 102 3.55 15.88 2.16
C GLY A 102 3.81 16.33 0.71
N VAL A 103 3.41 17.56 0.36
CA VAL A 103 3.65 18.13 -0.98
C VAL A 103 5.14 18.23 -1.30
N ILE A 104 5.97 18.60 -0.31
CA ILE A 104 7.42 18.68 -0.48
C ILE A 104 8.07 17.28 -0.47
N ALA A 105 7.58 16.35 0.34
CA ALA A 105 8.10 14.99 0.45
C ALA A 105 7.77 14.14 -0.79
N ALA A 106 6.62 14.35 -1.43
CA ALA A 106 6.18 13.60 -2.61
C ALA A 106 7.19 13.58 -3.77
N PRO A 107 7.75 14.72 -4.26
CA PRO A 107 8.76 14.70 -5.31
C PRO A 107 10.07 14.03 -4.87
N ILE A 108 10.45 14.14 -3.59
CA ILE A 108 11.62 13.47 -3.03
C ILE A 108 11.39 11.94 -3.03
N ALA A 109 10.21 11.50 -2.61
CA ALA A 109 9.82 10.10 -2.65
C ALA A 109 9.80 9.56 -4.08
N ALA A 110 9.22 10.30 -5.04
CA ALA A 110 9.22 9.92 -6.45
C ALA A 110 10.64 9.82 -7.02
N TRP A 111 11.52 10.75 -6.66
CA TRP A 111 12.93 10.70 -7.02
C TRP A 111 13.64 9.48 -6.40
N LEU A 112 13.37 9.17 -5.14
CA LEU A 112 13.98 8.05 -4.43
C LEU A 112 13.57 6.69 -5.03
N VAL A 113 12.27 6.52 -5.32
CA VAL A 113 11.73 5.29 -5.92
C VAL A 113 12.29 5.05 -7.32
N ARG A 114 12.74 6.10 -8.03
CA ARG A 114 13.45 5.96 -9.30
C ARG A 114 14.84 5.34 -9.16
N HIS A 115 15.48 5.47 -7.99
CA HIS A 115 16.85 4.98 -7.76
C HIS A 115 16.89 3.64 -7.01
N ILE A 116 15.91 3.38 -6.15
CA ILE A 116 15.88 2.18 -5.31
C ILE A 116 14.98 1.12 -5.94
N PRO A 117 15.44 -0.14 -6.08
CA PRO A 117 14.62 -1.22 -6.62
C PRO A 117 13.35 -1.43 -5.76
N PRO A 118 12.16 -1.61 -6.38
CA PRO A 118 10.91 -1.78 -5.66
C PRO A 118 10.94 -2.90 -4.60
N ARG A 119 11.67 -4.00 -4.88
CA ARG A 119 11.85 -5.12 -3.96
C ARG A 119 12.55 -4.69 -2.67
N VAL A 120 13.60 -3.88 -2.77
CA VAL A 120 14.38 -3.37 -1.63
C VAL A 120 13.57 -2.33 -0.87
N LEU A 121 12.92 -1.42 -1.60
CA LEU A 121 12.08 -0.37 -1.03
C LEU A 121 10.93 -0.96 -0.21
N GLY A 122 10.26 -1.99 -0.73
CA GLY A 122 9.17 -2.70 -0.04
C GLY A 122 9.63 -3.33 1.29
N SER A 123 10.77 -4.03 1.30
CA SER A 123 11.33 -4.60 2.53
C SER A 123 11.78 -3.54 3.54
N ALA A 124 12.31 -2.41 3.06
CA ALA A 124 12.76 -1.31 3.92
C ALA A 124 11.56 -0.61 4.58
N VAL A 125 10.60 -0.15 3.79
CA VAL A 125 9.42 0.57 4.28
C VAL A 125 8.54 -0.35 5.12
N GLY A 126 8.29 -1.59 4.67
CA GLY A 126 7.48 -2.56 5.40
C GLY A 126 8.05 -2.88 6.78
N GLY A 127 9.37 -3.05 6.91
CA GLY A 127 9.98 -3.28 8.21
C GLY A 127 9.90 -2.09 9.16
N ILE A 128 10.06 -0.86 8.65
CA ILE A 128 9.84 0.36 9.44
C ILE A 128 8.41 0.40 9.98
N ILE A 129 7.41 0.13 9.12
CA ILE A 129 5.99 0.12 9.49
C ILE A 129 5.72 -0.94 10.57
N ILE A 130 6.23 -2.17 10.41
CA ILE A 130 6.04 -3.22 11.41
C ILE A 130 6.64 -2.80 12.75
N LEU A 131 7.87 -2.29 12.72
CA LEU A 131 8.58 -1.89 13.94
C LEU A 131 7.86 -0.74 14.67
N THR A 132 7.40 0.28 13.94
CA THR A 132 6.67 1.41 14.54
C THR A 132 5.34 0.98 15.11
N ASN A 133 4.57 0.15 14.40
CA ASN A 133 3.29 -0.36 14.90
C ASN A 133 3.46 -1.25 16.14
N VAL A 134 4.41 -2.18 16.11
CA VAL A 134 4.68 -3.03 17.29
C VAL A 134 5.16 -2.21 18.48
N ARG A 135 6.00 -1.19 18.24
CA ARG A 135 6.42 -0.26 19.29
C ARG A 135 5.24 0.48 19.91
N THR A 136 4.33 1.00 19.09
CA THR A 136 3.13 1.69 19.58
C THR A 136 2.23 0.75 20.37
N LEU A 137 2.02 -0.48 19.90
CA LEU A 137 1.21 -1.49 20.59
C LEU A 137 1.82 -1.89 21.94
N LEU A 138 3.11 -2.22 21.99
CA LEU A 138 3.77 -2.68 23.22
C LEU A 138 3.94 -1.59 24.30
N ARG A 139 3.87 -0.32 23.88
CA ARG A 139 3.88 0.85 24.78
C ARG A 139 2.48 1.37 25.09
N SER A 140 1.44 0.78 24.52
CA SER A 140 0.07 1.18 24.83
C SER A 140 -0.32 0.71 26.22
N ASP A 141 -1.13 1.53 26.90
CA ASP A 141 -1.65 1.25 28.25
C ASP A 141 -2.46 -0.05 28.34
N TRP A 142 -2.82 -0.63 27.19
CA TRP A 142 -3.57 -1.88 27.08
C TRP A 142 -2.71 -3.13 27.26
N ILE A 143 -1.42 -3.06 26.92
CA ILE A 143 -0.49 -4.21 26.98
C ILE A 143 0.55 -4.00 28.08
N ASP A 144 1.02 -2.76 28.25
CA ASP A 144 2.10 -2.35 29.16
C ASP A 144 3.14 -3.45 29.45
N ALA A 145 3.69 -4.01 28.35
CA ALA A 145 4.58 -5.17 28.47
C ALA A 145 5.88 -4.79 29.22
N PRO A 146 6.42 -5.68 30.07
CA PRO A 146 7.70 -5.46 30.73
C PRO A 146 8.81 -5.16 29.73
N ASP A 147 9.78 -4.34 30.12
CA ASP A 147 10.86 -3.88 29.24
C ASP A 147 11.64 -5.04 28.61
N THR A 148 11.88 -6.12 29.35
CA THR A 148 12.52 -7.34 28.84
C THR A 148 11.77 -7.93 27.64
N THR A 149 10.43 -8.01 27.73
CA THR A 149 9.58 -8.52 26.64
C THR A 149 9.59 -7.56 25.46
N ARG A 150 9.56 -6.24 25.70
CA ARG A 150 9.65 -5.24 24.64
C ARG A 150 10.95 -5.35 23.86
N TYR A 151 12.09 -5.38 24.55
CA TYR A 151 13.40 -5.51 23.91
C TYR A 151 13.55 -6.84 23.18
N ALA A 152 13.10 -7.96 23.78
CA ALA A 152 13.13 -9.26 23.11
C ALA A 152 12.34 -9.24 21.78
N VAL A 153 11.12 -8.69 21.79
CA VAL A 153 10.31 -8.57 20.57
C VAL A 153 10.96 -7.65 19.54
N TYR A 154 11.49 -6.50 19.96
CA TYR A 154 12.20 -5.58 19.04
C TYR A 154 13.42 -6.24 18.42
N THR A 155 14.22 -6.98 19.19
CA THR A 155 15.38 -7.71 18.67
C THR A 155 14.96 -8.74 17.63
N VAL A 156 13.92 -9.53 17.90
CA VAL A 156 13.42 -10.53 16.94
C VAL A 156 12.95 -9.85 15.64
N ILE A 157 12.14 -8.80 15.75
CA ILE A 157 11.66 -8.06 14.57
C ILE A 157 12.82 -7.44 13.80
N TYR A 158 13.79 -6.86 14.49
CA TYR A 158 14.95 -6.23 13.86
C TYR A 158 15.81 -7.27 13.12
N VAL A 159 16.05 -8.44 13.70
CA VAL A 159 16.78 -9.54 13.05
C VAL A 159 16.03 -10.01 11.80
N ILE A 160 14.72 -10.23 11.90
CA ILE A 160 13.90 -10.62 10.75
C ILE A 160 13.94 -9.54 9.66
N TRP A 161 13.84 -8.27 10.05
CA TRP A 161 13.86 -7.16 9.10
C TRP A 161 15.21 -7.04 8.39
N VAL A 162 16.33 -7.11 9.12
CA VAL A 162 17.67 -7.09 8.54
C VAL A 162 17.87 -8.29 7.59
N ALA A 163 17.44 -9.48 7.99
CA ALA A 163 17.49 -10.67 7.14
C ALA A 163 16.66 -10.49 5.85
N ALA A 164 15.43 -9.96 5.97
CA ALA A 164 14.56 -9.69 4.82
C ALA A 164 15.16 -8.64 3.88
N LEU A 165 15.77 -7.57 4.43
CA LEU A 165 16.44 -6.54 3.66
C LEU A 165 17.69 -7.09 2.95
N ALA A 166 18.51 -7.87 3.65
CA ALA A 166 19.68 -8.53 3.08
C ALA A 166 19.28 -9.48 1.95
N TYR A 167 18.27 -10.32 2.16
CA TYR A 167 17.70 -11.21 1.15
C TYR A 167 17.19 -10.42 -0.06
N SER A 168 16.45 -9.32 0.16
CA SER A 168 15.94 -8.46 -0.90
C SER A 168 17.06 -7.85 -1.76
N ILE A 169 18.14 -7.38 -1.12
CA ILE A 169 19.31 -6.84 -1.80
C ILE A 169 20.06 -7.93 -2.59
N GLN A 170 20.29 -9.09 -1.98
CA GLN A 170 20.95 -10.22 -2.63
C GLN A 170 20.19 -10.65 -3.88
N GLN A 171 18.88 -10.81 -3.75
CA GLN A 171 18.02 -11.24 -4.85
C GLN A 171 17.91 -10.20 -5.96
N TYR A 172 17.87 -8.91 -5.63
CA TYR A 172 17.96 -7.86 -6.62
C TYR A 172 19.29 -7.93 -7.40
N ARG A 173 20.42 -8.21 -6.72
CA ARG A 173 21.72 -8.35 -7.39
C ARG A 173 21.76 -9.55 -8.33
N LEU A 174 21.16 -10.68 -7.94
CA LEU A 174 21.13 -11.91 -8.74
C LEU A 174 20.30 -11.76 -10.03
N HIS A 175 19.11 -11.18 -9.94
CA HIS A 175 18.21 -11.05 -11.09
C HIS A 175 18.41 -9.76 -11.91
N ARG A 176 19.39 -8.93 -11.55
CA ARG A 176 19.63 -7.63 -12.20
C ARG A 176 19.91 -7.78 -13.70
N GLU A 177 20.64 -8.81 -14.09
CA GLU A 177 21.02 -9.03 -15.48
C GLU A 177 19.84 -9.54 -16.31
N GLU A 178 19.06 -10.49 -15.77
CA GLU A 178 17.82 -10.99 -16.36
C GLU A 178 16.79 -9.87 -16.55
N ASP A 179 16.55 -9.06 -15.51
CA ASP A 179 15.63 -7.92 -15.57
C ASP A 179 16.07 -6.91 -16.64
N ARG A 180 17.38 -6.66 -16.78
CA ARG A 180 17.93 -5.73 -17.77
C ARG A 180 17.74 -6.25 -19.19
N GLN A 181 17.90 -7.56 -19.40
CA GLN A 181 17.68 -8.21 -20.70
C GLN A 181 16.20 -8.17 -21.09
N ILE A 182 15.28 -8.44 -20.15
CA ILE A 182 13.84 -8.38 -20.39
C ILE A 182 13.40 -6.95 -20.78
N ILE A 183 13.88 -5.94 -20.05
CA ILE A 183 13.55 -4.54 -20.35
C ILE A 183 14.13 -4.12 -21.71
N ALA A 184 15.36 -4.52 -22.03
CA ALA A 184 15.96 -4.24 -23.34
C ALA A 184 15.19 -4.92 -24.48
N ALA A 185 14.76 -6.16 -24.30
CA ALA A 185 13.97 -6.91 -25.28
C ALA A 185 12.54 -6.34 -25.45
N ALA A 186 11.95 -5.77 -24.40
CA ALA A 186 10.64 -5.12 -24.46
C ALA A 186 10.66 -3.71 -25.08
N ALA A 187 11.84 -3.09 -25.18
CA ALA A 187 12.05 -1.77 -25.79
C ALA A 187 12.51 -1.82 -27.25
N ALA A 188 12.78 -3.02 -27.78
CA ALA A 188 13.14 -3.30 -29.17
C ALA A 188 11.89 -3.69 -29.99
#